data_AF-A0A6H1WUX7-F1
#
_entry.id   AF-A0A6H1WUX7-F1
#
_cell.length_a   1.000
_cell.length_b   1.000
_cell.length_c   1.000
_cell.angle_alpha   90.00
_cell.angle_beta   90.00
_cell.angle_gamma   90.00
#
_symmetry.space_group_name_H-M   'P 1'
#
loop_
_entity.id
_entity.type
_entity.pdbx_description
1 polymer ?
#
loop_
_entity_poly.entity_id
_entity_poly.type
_entity_poly.pdbx_seq_one_letter_code
_entity_poly.pdbx_strand_id
1 'polypeptide(L)'
;MVRAHERAHLAAGGELVISGPHYVYRRGPDGRLYAVGGDVVIDTSGVPGDPEATLRKAERIIRAALAPLNPSPQDLRVALRAQMMAMQARLEVARERMEEGHAYRA
;
A
#
# COMPACT_ATOMS: atom_id res chain seq x y z
N MET A 1 -13.07 15.97 -1.86
CA MET A 1 -13.64 15.48 -3.15
C MET A 1 -12.97 14.16 -3.51
N VAL A 2 -13.70 13.22 -4.13
CA VAL A 2 -13.17 11.91 -4.55
C VAL A 2 -11.93 12.04 -5.45
N ARG A 3 -11.96 12.93 -6.45
CA ARG A 3 -10.80 13.14 -7.34
C ARG A 3 -9.54 13.63 -6.62
N ALA A 4 -9.71 14.44 -5.57
CA ALA A 4 -8.58 14.91 -4.76
C ALA A 4 -8.08 13.82 -3.80
N HIS A 5 -9.00 12.99 -3.28
CA HIS A 5 -8.69 11.80 -2.47
C HIS A 5 -7.78 10.85 -3.26
N GLU A 6 -8.21 10.45 -4.46
CA GLU A 6 -7.43 9.51 -5.26
C GLU A 6 -6.09 10.08 -5.72
N ARG A 7 -6.02 11.40 -5.98
CA ARG A 7 -4.75 12.04 -6.35
C ARG A 7 -3.75 12.00 -5.21
N ALA A 8 -4.19 12.12 -3.96
CA ALA A 8 -3.31 12.01 -2.79
C ALA A 8 -2.72 10.59 -2.68
N HIS A 9 -3.54 9.56 -2.93
CA HIS A 9 -3.04 8.18 -2.99
C HIS A 9 -2.02 7.97 -4.11
N LEU A 10 -2.30 8.44 -5.33
CA LEU A 10 -1.38 8.30 -6.46
C LEU A 10 -0.04 9.00 -6.20
N ALA A 11 -0.08 10.22 -5.69
CA ALA A 11 1.12 10.99 -5.38
C ALA A 11 2.00 10.28 -4.34
N ALA A 12 1.39 9.61 -3.36
CA ALA A 12 2.11 8.91 -2.31
C ALA A 12 2.52 7.48 -2.70
N GLY A 13 1.73 6.79 -3.54
CA GLY A 13 1.97 5.42 -3.99
C GLY A 13 3.01 5.32 -5.11
N GLY A 14 3.03 6.28 -6.03
CA GLY A 14 3.95 6.28 -7.18
C GLY A 14 3.91 4.95 -7.94
N GLU A 15 5.07 4.34 -8.13
CA GLU A 15 5.24 3.05 -8.83
C GLU A 15 4.58 1.84 -8.14
N LEU A 16 4.14 1.96 -6.89
CA LEU A 16 3.46 0.86 -6.17
C LEU A 16 2.00 0.68 -6.58
N VAL A 17 1.46 1.66 -7.31
CA VAL A 17 0.11 1.65 -7.82
C VAL A 17 0.05 0.68 -9.00
N ILE A 18 -0.63 -0.45 -8.82
CA ILE A 18 -0.79 -1.46 -9.89
C ILE A 18 -1.85 -1.02 -10.89
N SER A 19 -2.87 -0.31 -10.41
CA SER A 19 -3.97 0.19 -11.23
C SER A 19 -4.31 1.61 -10.80
N GLY A 20 -4.47 2.49 -11.78
CA GLY A 20 -4.90 3.87 -11.57
C GLY A 20 -6.24 3.96 -10.84
N PRO A 21 -6.68 5.17 -10.49
CA PRO A 21 -7.83 5.35 -9.64
C PRO A 21 -9.10 4.86 -10.33
N HIS A 22 -9.75 3.87 -9.72
CA HIS A 22 -11.10 3.47 -10.10
C HIS A 22 -12.07 4.48 -9.53
N TYR A 23 -13.07 4.90 -10.30
CA TYR A 23 -14.07 5.86 -9.84
C TYR A 23 -15.45 5.26 -9.96
N VAL A 24 -16.21 5.32 -8.88
CA VAL A 24 -17.63 4.99 -8.84
C VAL A 24 -18.42 6.28 -9.06
N TYR A 25 -19.28 6.26 -10.08
CA TYR A 25 -20.11 7.41 -10.45
C TYR A 25 -21.57 7.18 -10.09
N ARG A 26 -22.25 8.24 -9.66
CA ARG A 26 -23.71 8.28 -9.50
C ARG A 26 -24.29 9.36 -10.40
N ARG A 27 -25.40 9.05 -11.08
CA ARG A 27 -26.15 10.03 -11.87
C ARG A 27 -26.99 10.91 -10.96
N GLY A 28 -26.85 12.23 -11.10
CA GLY A 28 -27.63 13.22 -10.39
C GLY A 28 -29.01 13.43 -11.03
N PRO A 29 -29.92 14.14 -10.33
CA PRO A 29 -31.23 14.51 -10.86
C PRO A 29 -31.17 15.43 -12.09
N ASP A 30 -30.02 16.07 -12.31
CA ASP A 30 -29.67 16.87 -13.50
C ASP A 30 -29.16 16.02 -14.68
N GLY A 31 -29.12 14.70 -14.54
CA GLY A 31 -28.62 13.76 -15.56
C GLY A 31 -27.10 13.66 -15.64
N ARG A 32 -26.33 14.44 -14.86
CA ARG A 32 -24.86 14.45 -14.91
C ARG A 32 -24.27 13.36 -14.00
N LEU A 33 -23.07 12.89 -14.32
CA LEU A 33 -22.35 11.89 -13.51
C LEU A 33 -21.44 12.58 -12.49
N TYR A 34 -21.55 12.15 -11.23
CA TYR A 34 -20.73 12.63 -10.12
C TYR A 34 -19.92 11.47 -9.53
N ALA A 35 -18.62 11.66 -9.34
CA ALA A 35 -17.78 10.68 -8.65
C ALA A 35 -18.15 10.66 -7.17
N VAL A 36 -18.68 9.52 -6.70
CA VAL A 36 -19.13 9.31 -5.31
C VAL A 36 -18.20 8.40 -4.52
N GLY A 37 -17.28 7.71 -5.18
CA GLY A 37 -16.22 6.93 -4.56
C GLY A 37 -15.09 6.67 -5.54
N GLY A 38 -13.95 6.26 -5.02
CA GLY A 38 -12.84 5.77 -5.81
C GLY A 38 -11.87 4.98 -4.96
N ASP A 39 -11.01 4.22 -5.62
CA ASP A 39 -9.95 3.46 -4.97
C ASP A 39 -8.72 3.28 -5.87
N VAL A 40 -7.56 3.20 -5.22
CA VAL A 40 -6.28 2.89 -5.84
C VAL A 40 -5.84 1.50 -5.40
N VAL A 41 -5.52 0.63 -6.37
CA VAL A 41 -5.07 -0.72 -6.07
C VAL A 41 -3.57 -0.71 -5.84
N ILE A 42 -3.14 -1.08 -4.63
CA ILE A 42 -1.74 -1.15 -4.22
C ILE A 42 -1.34 -2.61 -4.00
N ASP A 43 -0.16 -2.98 -4.52
CA ASP A 43 0.38 -4.33 -4.38
C ASP A 43 0.85 -4.60 -2.95
N THR A 44 0.16 -5.46 -2.21
CA THR A 44 0.56 -5.88 -0.86
C THR A 44 1.32 -7.21 -0.83
N SER A 45 1.92 -7.63 -1.94
CA SER A 45 2.77 -8.82 -2.00
C SER A 45 4.23 -8.54 -1.60
N GLY A 46 4.88 -9.54 -1.00
CA GLY A 46 6.31 -9.57 -0.72
C GLY A 46 7.18 -9.35 -1.95
N VAL A 47 8.42 -8.89 -1.76
CA VAL A 47 9.48 -8.99 -2.76
C VAL A 47 10.13 -10.37 -2.57
N PRO A 48 10.01 -11.31 -3.53
CA PRO A 48 10.52 -12.67 -3.34
C PRO A 48 12.03 -12.68 -3.09
N GLY A 49 12.46 -13.34 -2.01
CA GLY A 49 13.87 -13.51 -1.68
C GLY A 49 14.59 -12.24 -1.19
N ASP A 50 13.86 -11.17 -0.88
CA ASP A 50 14.44 -9.94 -0.35
C ASP A 50 13.53 -9.38 0.76
N PRO A 51 13.72 -9.81 2.02
CA PRO A 51 12.90 -9.37 3.12
C PRO A 51 13.18 -7.89 3.47
N GLU A 52 14.38 -7.34 3.26
CA GLU A 52 14.59 -5.90 3.41
C GLU A 52 13.81 -5.08 2.37
N ALA A 53 13.76 -5.50 1.09
CA ALA A 53 12.95 -4.85 0.07
C ALA A 53 11.46 -5.00 0.37
N THR A 54 11.04 -6.16 0.89
CA THR A 54 9.67 -6.36 1.38
C THR A 54 9.33 -5.35 2.48
N LEU A 55 10.21 -5.15 3.45
CA LEU A 55 10.01 -4.17 4.52
C LEU A 55 9.90 -2.73 3.96
N ARG A 56 10.82 -2.34 3.07
CA ARG A 56 10.80 -1.01 2.43
C ARG A 56 9.52 -0.81 1.60
N LYS A 57 9.09 -1.84 0.86
CA LYS A 57 7.85 -1.83 0.07
C LYS A 57 6.64 -1.66 0.98
N ALA A 58 6.55 -2.44 2.04
CA ALA A 58 5.48 -2.36 3.02
C ALA A 58 5.33 -0.96 3.66
N GLU A 59 6.44 -0.33 4.06
CA GLU A 59 6.42 1.02 4.65
C GLU A 59 5.96 2.09 3.65
N ARG A 60 6.33 1.96 2.37
CA ARG A 60 5.80 2.83 1.32
C ARG A 60 4.30 2.64 1.12
N ILE A 61 3.80 1.40 1.15
CA ILE A 61 2.36 1.10 1.03
C ILE A 61 1.57 1.71 2.19
N ILE A 62 2.05 1.58 3.43
CA ILE A 62 1.40 2.17 4.61
C ILE A 62 1.27 3.69 4.43
N ARG A 63 2.35 4.37 4.01
CA ARG A 63 2.32 5.82 3.77
C ARG A 63 1.35 6.21 2.66
N ALA A 64 1.32 5.45 1.56
CA ALA A 64 0.41 5.71 0.44
C ALA A 64 -1.06 5.53 0.80
N ALA A 65 -1.37 4.46 1.55
CA ALA A 65 -2.72 4.15 2.01
C ALA A 65 -3.23 5.16 3.07
N LEU A 66 -2.34 5.75 3.86
CA LEU A 66 -2.70 6.72 4.90
C LEU A 66 -2.51 8.19 4.45
N ALA A 67 -2.19 8.43 3.17
CA ALA A 67 -1.87 9.77 2.66
C ALA A 67 -3.03 10.78 2.69
N PRO A 68 -4.28 10.43 2.33
CA PRO A 68 -5.40 11.36 2.43
C PRO A 68 -5.75 11.66 3.89
N LEU A 69 -6.31 12.85 4.14
CA LEU A 69 -6.77 13.25 5.47
C LEU A 69 -7.95 12.42 5.99
N ASN A 70 -8.72 11.76 5.12
CA ASN A 70 -9.82 10.88 5.49
C ASN A 70 -9.72 9.51 4.76
N PRO A 71 -8.73 8.66 5.10
CA PRO A 71 -8.58 7.37 4.44
C PRO A 71 -9.89 6.55 4.53
N SER A 72 -10.28 5.94 3.42
CA SER A 72 -11.47 5.10 3.37
C SER A 72 -11.26 3.79 4.13
N PRO A 73 -12.34 3.05 4.45
CA PRO A 73 -12.19 1.71 5.02
C PRO A 73 -11.36 0.75 4.15
N GLN A 74 -11.31 0.95 2.83
CA GLN A 74 -10.46 0.16 1.94
C GLN A 74 -8.98 0.51 2.12
N ASP A 75 -8.66 1.79 2.19
CA ASP A 75 -7.29 2.27 2.38
C ASP A 75 -6.73 1.78 3.72
N LEU A 76 -7.54 1.81 4.78
CA LEU A 76 -7.18 1.25 6.07
C LEU A 76 -6.89 -0.26 6.00
N ARG A 77 -7.66 -1.03 5.24
CA ARG A 77 -7.39 -2.47 5.02
C ARG A 77 -6.06 -2.70 4.30
N VAL A 78 -5.73 -1.87 3.32
CA VAL A 78 -4.43 -1.91 2.63
C VAL A 78 -3.29 -1.60 3.60
N ALA A 79 -3.44 -0.56 4.42
CA ALA A 79 -2.46 -0.20 5.44
C ALA A 79 -2.23 -1.34 6.45
N LEU A 80 -3.31 -1.99 6.92
CA LEU A 80 -3.22 -3.13 7.83
C LEU A 80 -2.52 -4.33 7.20
N ARG A 81 -2.80 -4.65 5.94
CA ARG A 81 -2.09 -5.72 5.20
C ARG A 81 -0.60 -5.42 5.08
N ALA A 82 -0.25 -4.19 4.74
CA ALA A 82 1.14 -3.77 4.65
C ALA A 82 1.85 -3.77 6.02
N GLN A 83 1.15 -3.48 7.12
CA GLN A 83 1.72 -3.65 8.47
C GLN A 83 2.05 -5.11 8.78
N MET A 84 1.16 -6.05 8.43
CA MET A 84 1.43 -7.49 8.58
C MET A 84 2.63 -7.93 7.75
N MET A 85 2.72 -7.47 6.51
CA MET A 85 3.86 -7.70 5.61
C MET A 85 5.17 -7.14 6.19
N ALA A 86 5.17 -5.92 6.74
CA ALA A 86 6.35 -5.34 7.39
C ALA A 86 6.79 -6.14 8.62
N MET A 87 5.83 -6.66 9.41
CA MET A 87 6.12 -7.49 10.57
C MET A 87 6.77 -8.81 10.16
N GLN A 88 6.24 -9.49 9.14
CA GLN A 88 6.81 -10.72 8.60
C GLN A 88 8.24 -10.50 8.06
N ALA A 89 8.42 -9.46 7.26
CA ALA A 89 9.73 -9.09 6.71
C ALA A 89 10.77 -8.82 7.80
N ARG A 90 10.41 -8.13 8.89
CA ARG A 90 11.33 -7.90 10.03
C ARG A 90 11.78 -9.20 10.70
N LEU A 91 10.89 -10.19 10.79
CA LEU A 91 11.23 -11.50 11.33
C LEU A 91 12.18 -12.25 10.40
N GLU A 92 11.98 -12.17 9.09
CA GLU A 92 12.85 -12.78 8.08
C GLU A 92 14.24 -12.15 8.06
N VAL A 93 14.33 -10.81 8.02
CA VAL A 93 15.62 -10.08 8.13
C VAL A 93 16.38 -10.48 9.39
N ALA A 94 15.69 -10.63 10.52
CA ALA A 94 16.33 -11.04 11.76
C ALA A 94 16.89 -12.48 11.68
N ARG A 95 16.20 -13.38 10.99
CA ARG A 95 16.65 -14.76 10.77
C ARG A 95 17.88 -14.82 9.88
N GLU A 96 17.85 -14.14 8.72
CA GLU A 96 18.98 -14.11 7.79
C GLU A 96 20.25 -13.59 8.45
N ARG A 97 20.15 -12.52 9.26
CA ARG A 97 21.29 -11.98 10.01
C ARG A 97 21.88 -12.96 11.03
N MET A 98 21.03 -13.78 11.66
CA MET A 98 21.52 -14.82 12.57
C MET A 98 22.24 -15.92 11.79
N GLU A 99 21.66 -16.39 10.69
CA GLU A 99 22.23 -17.43 9.82
C GLU A 99 23.58 -17.00 9.21
N GLU A 100 23.69 -15.76 8.71
CA GLU A 100 24.95 -15.18 8.24
C GLU A 100 26.03 -15.15 9.34
N GLY A 101 25.64 -14.72 10.55
CA GLY A 101 26.53 -14.70 11.71
C GLY A 101 27.00 -16.09 12.15
N HIS A 102 26.18 -17.13 11.96
CA HIS A 102 26.56 -18.53 12.18
C HIS A 102 27.49 -19.05 11.08
N ALA A 103 27.22 -18.73 9.81
CA ALA A 103 28.05 -19.13 8.68
C ALA A 103 29.47 -18.54 8.74
N TYR A 104 29.63 -17.31 9.24
CA TYR A 104 30.96 -16.69 9.40
C TYR A 104 31.79 -17.31 10.55
N ARG A 105 31.15 -18.02 11.49
CA ARG A 105 31.79 -18.59 12.68
C ARG A 105 32.13 -20.09 12.56
N ALA A 106 31.70 -20.73 11.48
CA ALA A 106 31.94 -22.15 11.19
C ALA A 106 33.13 -22.33 10.23
#